data_AF-A0A2P6WBX6-F1
#
_entry.id   AF-A0A2P6WBX6-F1
#
_cell.length_a   1.000
_cell.length_b   1.000
_cell.length_c   1.000
_cell.angle_alpha   90.00
_cell.angle_beta   90.00
_cell.angle_gamma   90.00
#
_symmetry.space_group_name_H-M   'P 1'
#
loop_
_entity.id
_entity.type
_entity.pdbx_description
1 polymer ?
#
loop_
_entity_poly.entity_id
_entity_poly.type
_entity_poly.pdbx_seq_one_letter_code
_entity_poly.pdbx_strand_id
1 'polypeptide(L)'
;MPKNVISLSDVERAVMTMAHVAFENEKYFGDLDGEMGDADFGKSLATGFHAIQAEFDKIDHSDIGVLLTKCGMIFAANVGGCSGPLWGTAFMRAGMASKGKTSLTLTDLVAMGRSAVQGMMARGSSSQGDKTLLDAIIPAIDKIEEVSKENPDNVLGALRSAAEAANAAIEGTRNWVAKRGRASYAGERTIGTLDPGVVAVARMASAILKEFESAEELGNCA
;
A
#
# COMPACT_ATOMS: atom_id res chain seq x y z
N MET A 1 1.42 26.02 -8.36
CA MET A 1 0.03 25.57 -8.68
C MET A 1 -0.15 24.22 -8.03
N PRO A 2 -1.32 23.92 -7.44
CA PRO A 2 -1.55 22.61 -6.82
C PRO A 2 -1.40 21.51 -7.87
N LYS A 3 -0.78 20.40 -7.45
CA LYS A 3 -0.47 19.30 -8.36
C LYS A 3 -1.75 18.54 -8.69
N ASN A 4 -2.15 18.54 -9.96
CA ASN A 4 -3.40 17.88 -10.40
C ASN A 4 -3.20 16.49 -11.02
N VAL A 5 -1.95 16.05 -11.16
CA VAL A 5 -1.59 14.71 -11.66
C VAL A 5 -0.43 14.12 -10.87
N ILE A 6 -0.41 12.79 -10.76
CA ILE A 6 0.69 12.03 -10.15
C ILE A 6 1.62 11.58 -11.27
N SER A 7 2.81 12.17 -11.37
CA SER A 7 3.84 11.81 -12.35
C SER A 7 4.53 10.48 -12.00
N LEU A 8 5.25 9.90 -12.97
CA LEU A 8 6.14 8.77 -12.74
C LEU A 8 7.09 9.01 -11.55
N SER A 9 7.72 10.19 -11.46
CA SER A 9 8.63 10.51 -10.36
C SER A 9 7.95 10.48 -8.99
N ASP A 10 6.65 10.78 -8.93
CA ASP A 10 5.90 10.67 -7.67
C ASP A 10 5.65 9.21 -7.30
N VAL A 11 5.40 8.35 -8.28
CA VAL A 11 5.24 6.91 -8.07
C VAL A 11 6.56 6.29 -7.63
N GLU A 12 7.68 6.67 -8.25
CA GLU A 12 9.02 6.25 -7.83
C GLU A 12 9.28 6.63 -6.37
N ARG A 13 9.01 7.90 -6.01
CA ARG A 13 9.13 8.36 -4.63
C ARG A 13 8.20 7.59 -3.70
N ALA A 14 6.94 7.37 -4.07
CA ALA A 14 6.01 6.61 -3.26
C ALA A 14 6.49 5.17 -3.00
N VAL A 15 7.04 4.47 -4.00
CA VAL A 15 7.64 3.13 -3.83
C VAL A 15 8.80 3.18 -2.84
N MET A 16 9.68 4.17 -2.95
CA MET A 16 10.81 4.33 -2.02
C MET A 16 10.37 4.74 -0.61
N THR A 17 9.32 5.55 -0.48
CA THR A 17 8.71 5.89 0.81
C THR A 17 8.12 4.64 1.48
N MET A 18 7.44 3.77 0.72
CA MET A 18 6.97 2.49 1.25
C MET A 18 8.12 1.61 1.72
N ALA A 19 9.24 1.60 0.98
CA ALA A 19 10.44 0.87 1.38
C ALA A 19 11.01 1.39 2.70
N HIS A 20 11.16 2.71 2.85
CA HIS A 20 11.63 3.31 4.11
C HIS A 20 10.71 2.99 5.29
N VAL A 21 9.38 3.09 5.09
CA VAL A 21 8.41 2.70 6.12
C VAL A 21 8.58 1.23 6.51
N ALA A 22 8.77 0.33 5.54
CA ALA A 22 8.99 -1.09 5.84
C ALA A 22 10.27 -1.32 6.66
N PHE A 23 11.35 -0.61 6.36
CA PHE A 23 12.64 -0.75 7.06
C PHE A 23 12.57 -0.22 8.48
N GLU A 24 12.09 1.02 8.66
CA GLU A 24 12.01 1.67 9.98
C GLU A 24 11.08 0.95 10.95
N ASN A 25 10.09 0.24 10.41
CA ASN A 25 9.05 -0.43 11.20
C ASN A 25 9.19 -1.95 11.20
N GLU A 26 10.27 -2.52 10.68
CA GLU A 26 10.45 -3.97 10.58
C GLU A 26 10.17 -4.67 11.92
N LYS A 27 10.84 -4.21 12.98
CA LYS A 27 10.64 -4.78 14.32
C LYS A 27 9.22 -4.57 14.82
N TYR A 28 8.68 -3.37 14.71
CA TYR A 28 7.34 -3.04 15.22
C TYR A 28 6.25 -3.87 14.53
N PHE A 29 6.34 -4.03 13.21
CA PHE A 29 5.45 -4.87 12.43
C PHE A 29 5.59 -6.36 12.79
N GLY A 30 6.81 -6.83 13.07
CA GLY A 30 7.04 -8.17 13.61
C GLY A 30 6.46 -8.36 15.02
N ASP A 31 6.57 -7.37 15.89
CA ASP A 31 6.01 -7.42 17.25
C ASP A 31 4.47 -7.53 17.22
N LEU A 32 3.81 -6.73 16.38
CA LEU A 32 2.35 -6.80 16.16
C LEU A 32 1.92 -8.17 15.63
N ASP A 33 2.63 -8.66 14.62
CA ASP A 33 2.37 -9.99 14.06
C ASP A 33 2.64 -11.10 15.06
N GLY A 34 3.60 -10.93 15.97
CA GLY A 34 3.91 -11.89 17.04
C GLY A 34 2.81 -12.04 18.09
N GLU A 35 1.89 -11.09 18.23
CA GLU A 35 0.78 -11.22 19.17
C GLU A 35 -0.16 -12.38 18.80
N MET A 36 -0.41 -12.59 17.50
CA MET A 36 -1.40 -13.57 17.00
C MET A 36 -0.93 -14.40 15.80
N GLY A 37 0.31 -14.21 15.33
CA GLY A 37 0.92 -14.82 14.16
C GLY A 37 2.28 -15.46 14.48
N ASP A 38 3.23 -15.40 13.55
CA ASP A 38 4.57 -15.99 13.67
C ASP A 38 5.71 -14.96 13.70
N ALA A 39 5.37 -13.68 13.86
CA ALA A 39 6.30 -12.55 13.96
C ALA A 39 7.19 -12.36 12.71
N ASP A 40 6.74 -12.83 11.55
CA ASP A 40 7.51 -12.80 10.30
C ASP A 40 7.11 -11.65 9.37
N PHE A 41 5.97 -11.00 9.62
CA PHE A 41 5.39 -10.03 8.69
C PHE A 41 6.33 -8.84 8.42
N GLY A 42 6.89 -8.24 9.48
CA GLY A 42 7.80 -7.09 9.36
C GLY A 42 9.03 -7.42 8.53
N LYS A 43 9.70 -8.54 8.84
CA LYS A 43 10.87 -9.04 8.10
C LYS A 43 10.51 -9.36 6.64
N SER A 44 9.36 -10.00 6.41
CA SER A 44 8.90 -10.34 5.06
C SER A 44 8.68 -9.08 4.21
N LEU A 45 8.07 -8.05 4.79
CA LEU A 45 7.84 -6.78 4.12
C LEU A 45 9.15 -6.06 3.81
N ALA A 46 10.05 -5.93 4.79
CA ALA A 46 11.37 -5.33 4.62
C ALA A 46 12.23 -6.08 3.58
N THR A 47 12.19 -7.42 3.59
CA THR A 47 12.92 -8.24 2.59
C THR A 47 12.48 -7.93 1.16
N GLY A 48 11.17 -7.82 0.92
CA GLY A 48 10.65 -7.51 -0.41
C GLY A 48 11.04 -6.11 -0.87
N PHE A 49 10.97 -5.12 0.01
CA PHE A 49 11.38 -3.75 -0.32
C PHE A 49 12.90 -3.57 -0.45
N HIS A 50 13.71 -4.31 0.31
CA HIS A 50 15.17 -4.33 0.10
C HIS A 50 15.51 -4.89 -1.28
N ALA A 51 14.84 -5.95 -1.72
CA ALA A 51 15.03 -6.50 -3.05
C ALA A 51 14.65 -5.49 -4.15
N ILE A 52 13.55 -4.75 -3.97
CA ILE A 52 13.18 -3.66 -4.88
C ILE A 52 14.25 -2.57 -4.89
N GLN A 53 14.66 -2.06 -3.72
CA GLN A 53 15.65 -0.99 -3.60
C GLN A 53 16.99 -1.38 -4.26
N ALA A 54 17.45 -2.62 -4.08
CA ALA A 54 18.72 -3.10 -4.64
C ALA A 54 18.73 -3.17 -6.18
N GLU A 55 17.56 -3.34 -6.79
CA GLU A 55 17.40 -3.45 -8.24
C GLU A 55 16.82 -2.18 -8.87
N PHE A 56 16.44 -1.18 -8.08
CA PHE A 56 15.63 -0.03 -8.51
C PHE A 56 16.24 0.69 -9.71
N ASP A 57 17.52 1.05 -9.64
CA ASP A 57 18.24 1.74 -10.73
C ASP A 57 18.38 0.91 -12.02
N LYS A 58 18.10 -0.41 -11.95
CA LYS A 58 18.14 -1.32 -13.10
C LYS A 58 16.74 -1.62 -13.66
N ILE A 59 15.69 -1.17 -12.98
CA ILE A 59 14.31 -1.31 -13.49
C ILE A 59 14.17 -0.38 -14.70
N ASP A 60 13.29 -0.75 -15.63
CA ASP A 60 12.89 0.16 -16.70
C ASP A 60 11.86 1.17 -16.18
N HIS A 61 12.23 2.46 -16.24
CA HIS A 61 11.43 3.60 -15.80
C HIS A 61 10.78 4.33 -17.00
N SER A 62 10.51 3.61 -18.09
CA SER A 62 9.84 4.15 -19.28
C SER A 62 8.38 4.55 -19.02
N ASP A 63 7.66 3.76 -18.22
CA ASP A 63 6.30 4.08 -17.76
C ASP A 63 5.99 3.46 -16.39
N ILE A 64 4.96 4.00 -15.73
CA ILE A 64 4.51 3.61 -14.39
C ILE A 64 4.14 2.13 -14.33
N GLY A 65 3.49 1.63 -15.38
CA GLY A 65 3.06 0.25 -15.46
C GLY A 65 4.23 -0.73 -15.49
N VAL A 66 5.28 -0.41 -16.26
CA VAL A 66 6.51 -1.21 -16.32
C VAL A 66 7.22 -1.23 -14.97
N LEU A 67 7.43 -0.05 -14.37
CA LEU A 67 8.05 0.09 -13.04
C LEU A 67 7.33 -0.77 -11.99
N LEU A 68 6.02 -0.57 -11.82
CA LEU A 68 5.25 -1.25 -10.78
C LEU A 68 5.15 -2.76 -11.04
N THR A 69 5.02 -3.18 -12.31
CA THR A 69 5.03 -4.60 -12.65
C THR A 69 6.35 -5.25 -12.26
N LYS A 70 7.48 -4.59 -12.54
CA LYS A 70 8.80 -5.10 -12.18
C LYS A 70 9.01 -5.14 -10.67
N CYS A 71 8.59 -4.11 -9.93
CA CYS A 71 8.58 -4.12 -8.47
C CYS A 71 7.80 -5.32 -7.91
N GLY A 72 6.61 -5.59 -8.46
CA GLY A 72 5.79 -6.72 -8.03
C GLY A 72 6.43 -8.09 -8.31
N MET A 73 7.10 -8.24 -9.46
CA MET A 73 7.85 -9.46 -9.78
C MET A 73 9.03 -9.67 -8.82
N ILE A 74 9.79 -8.60 -8.52
CA ILE A 74 10.92 -8.65 -7.58
C ILE A 74 10.41 -9.04 -6.19
N PHE A 75 9.35 -8.40 -5.71
CA PHE A 75 8.77 -8.68 -4.41
C PHE A 75 8.33 -10.15 -4.30
N ALA A 76 7.58 -10.65 -5.29
CA ALA A 76 7.09 -12.04 -5.31
C ALA A 76 8.21 -13.08 -5.37
N ALA A 77 9.35 -12.76 -6.00
CA ALA A 77 10.47 -13.68 -6.14
C ALA A 77 11.32 -13.79 -4.85
N ASN A 78 11.30 -12.76 -3.99
CA ASN A 78 12.20 -12.66 -2.84
C ASN A 78 11.51 -12.92 -1.48
N VAL A 79 10.18 -12.91 -1.45
CA VAL A 79 9.42 -13.05 -0.20
C VAL A 79 8.56 -14.31 -0.25
N GLY A 80 8.75 -15.20 0.73
CA GLY A 80 7.92 -16.38 0.91
C GLY A 80 6.60 -16.07 1.64
N GLY A 81 5.89 -17.13 2.06
CA GLY A 81 4.68 -17.02 2.86
C GLY A 81 3.53 -16.33 2.13
N CYS A 82 2.60 -15.74 2.89
CA CYS A 82 1.41 -15.06 2.35
C CYS A 82 1.76 -13.67 1.78
N SER A 83 2.71 -12.97 2.41
CA SER A 83 3.06 -11.59 2.08
C SER A 83 3.64 -11.44 0.67
N GLY A 84 4.55 -12.32 0.26
CA GLY A 84 5.20 -12.22 -1.06
C GLY A 84 4.22 -12.26 -2.23
N PRO A 85 3.40 -13.32 -2.36
CA PRO A 85 2.38 -13.40 -3.40
C PRO A 85 1.34 -12.27 -3.32
N LEU A 86 0.96 -11.80 -2.13
CA LEU A 86 -0.03 -10.72 -1.97
C LEU A 86 0.50 -9.37 -2.45
N TRP A 87 1.62 -8.90 -1.90
CA TRP A 87 2.22 -7.62 -2.27
C TRP A 87 2.70 -7.64 -3.73
N GLY A 88 3.31 -8.74 -4.16
CA GLY A 88 3.69 -8.93 -5.56
C GLY A 88 2.48 -8.85 -6.49
N THR A 89 1.36 -9.48 -6.14
CA THR A 89 0.10 -9.39 -6.92
C THR A 89 -0.44 -7.96 -6.93
N ALA A 90 -0.40 -7.24 -5.80
CA ALA A 90 -0.86 -5.85 -5.72
C ALA A 90 -0.10 -4.96 -6.71
N PHE A 91 1.23 -4.98 -6.65
CA PHE A 91 2.11 -4.22 -7.55
C PHE A 91 1.91 -4.60 -9.02
N MET A 92 1.88 -5.91 -9.33
CA MET A 92 1.68 -6.36 -10.71
C MET A 92 0.33 -5.92 -11.28
N ARG A 93 -0.74 -5.99 -10.51
CA ARG A 93 -2.09 -5.59 -10.95
C ARG A 93 -2.21 -4.08 -11.12
N ALA A 94 -1.62 -3.30 -10.22
CA ALA A 94 -1.51 -1.86 -10.36
C ALA A 94 -0.70 -1.48 -11.60
N GLY A 95 0.43 -2.17 -11.84
CA GLY A 95 1.26 -1.97 -13.03
C GLY A 95 0.52 -2.28 -14.34
N MET A 96 -0.20 -3.40 -14.40
CA MET A 96 -1.04 -3.75 -15.55
C MET A 96 -2.12 -2.69 -15.84
N ALA A 97 -2.74 -2.13 -14.80
CA ALA A 97 -3.78 -1.11 -14.92
C ALA A 97 -3.23 0.27 -15.35
N SER A 98 -1.92 0.49 -15.22
CA SER A 98 -1.23 1.76 -15.55
C SER A 98 -0.27 1.65 -16.72
N LYS A 99 -0.33 0.56 -17.50
CA LYS A 99 0.55 0.30 -18.63
C LYS A 99 0.60 1.48 -19.61
N GLY A 100 1.82 1.94 -19.92
CA GLY A 100 2.07 3.01 -20.88
C GLY A 100 1.77 4.42 -20.34
N LYS A 101 1.44 4.57 -19.04
CA LYS A 101 1.20 5.88 -18.43
C LYS A 101 2.46 6.42 -17.79
N THR A 102 2.76 7.69 -18.06
CA THR A 102 3.83 8.47 -17.39
C THR A 102 3.29 9.44 -16.34
N SER A 103 1.96 9.57 -16.26
CA SER A 103 1.22 10.30 -15.23
C SER A 103 -0.14 9.66 -14.98
N LEU A 104 -0.69 9.85 -13.78
CA LEU A 104 -1.97 9.32 -13.34
C LEU A 104 -2.90 10.47 -12.92
N THR A 105 -4.14 10.39 -13.37
CA THR A 105 -5.26 11.12 -12.77
C THR A 105 -5.77 10.39 -11.53
N LEU A 106 -6.68 11.01 -10.75
CA LEU A 106 -7.34 10.30 -9.65
C LEU A 106 -8.13 9.08 -10.13
N THR A 107 -8.81 9.17 -11.28
CA THR A 107 -9.49 8.02 -11.91
C THR A 107 -8.54 6.86 -12.19
N ASP A 108 -7.33 7.17 -12.65
CA ASP A 108 -6.30 6.15 -12.90
C ASP A 108 -5.83 5.50 -11.60
N LEU A 109 -5.62 6.30 -10.55
CA LEU A 109 -5.23 5.80 -9.23
C LEU A 109 -6.30 4.88 -8.63
N VAL A 110 -7.58 5.23 -8.78
CA VAL A 110 -8.71 4.38 -8.39
C VAL A 110 -8.67 3.06 -9.18
N ALA A 111 -8.55 3.12 -10.51
CA ALA A 111 -8.50 1.92 -11.35
C ALA A 111 -7.33 0.99 -10.98
N MET A 112 -6.14 1.55 -10.73
CA MET A 112 -4.98 0.82 -10.24
C MET A 112 -5.24 0.16 -8.88
N GLY A 113 -5.75 0.93 -7.91
CA GLY A 113 -6.05 0.44 -6.58
C GLY A 113 -7.09 -0.68 -6.59
N ARG A 114 -8.17 -0.53 -7.36
CA ARG A 114 -9.21 -1.57 -7.50
C ARG A 114 -8.66 -2.83 -8.14
N SER A 115 -7.81 -2.71 -9.17
CA SER A 115 -7.14 -3.85 -9.80
C SER A 115 -6.23 -4.59 -8.81
N ALA A 116 -5.47 -3.85 -8.00
CA ALA A 116 -4.65 -4.41 -6.93
C ALA A 116 -5.48 -5.15 -5.89
N VAL A 117 -6.52 -4.52 -5.34
CA VAL A 117 -7.46 -5.12 -4.38
C VAL A 117 -8.06 -6.41 -4.92
N GLN A 118 -8.60 -6.40 -6.14
CA GLN A 118 -9.19 -7.60 -6.75
C GLN A 118 -8.17 -8.74 -6.87
N GLY A 119 -6.94 -8.41 -7.28
CA GLY A 119 -5.86 -9.39 -7.33
C GLY A 119 -5.49 -9.95 -5.96
N MET A 120 -5.42 -9.10 -4.94
CA MET A 120 -5.13 -9.51 -3.56
C MET A 120 -6.24 -10.39 -2.98
N MET A 121 -7.50 -10.01 -3.16
CA MET A 121 -8.66 -10.81 -2.74
C MET A 121 -8.65 -12.19 -3.41
N ALA A 122 -8.40 -12.25 -4.73
CA ALA A 122 -8.31 -13.51 -5.45
C ALA A 122 -7.11 -14.37 -4.99
N ARG A 123 -5.96 -13.75 -4.73
CA ARG A 123 -4.74 -14.45 -4.29
C ARG A 123 -4.85 -14.96 -2.85
N GLY A 124 -5.34 -14.12 -1.95
CA GLY A 124 -5.45 -14.40 -0.51
C GLY A 124 -6.73 -15.11 -0.10
N SER A 125 -7.67 -15.27 -1.04
CA SER A 125 -9.05 -15.70 -0.76
C SER A 125 -9.69 -14.89 0.37
N SER A 126 -9.38 -13.59 0.45
CA SER A 126 -9.77 -12.69 1.53
C SER A 126 -10.71 -11.60 1.03
N SER A 127 -11.49 -11.04 1.94
CA SER A 127 -12.42 -9.94 1.69
C SER A 127 -12.24 -8.82 2.71
N GLN A 128 -12.82 -7.65 2.44
CA GLN A 128 -13.02 -6.64 3.47
C GLN A 128 -13.85 -7.24 4.62
N GLY A 129 -13.49 -6.94 5.87
CA GLY A 129 -14.08 -7.53 7.06
C GLY A 129 -13.37 -8.79 7.57
N ASP A 130 -12.25 -9.18 6.95
CA ASP A 130 -11.46 -10.35 7.36
C ASP A 130 -10.34 -10.03 8.36
N LYS A 131 -10.16 -8.74 8.71
CA LYS A 131 -9.07 -8.20 9.53
C LYS A 131 -7.72 -8.47 8.85
N THR A 132 -7.52 -7.81 7.72
CA THR A 132 -6.32 -7.87 6.89
C THR A 132 -5.98 -6.47 6.37
N LEU A 133 -4.81 -6.31 5.76
CA LEU A 133 -4.42 -5.07 5.05
C LEU A 133 -5.51 -4.51 4.10
N LEU A 134 -6.40 -5.34 3.56
CA LEU A 134 -7.50 -4.90 2.69
C LEU A 134 -8.44 -3.92 3.40
N ASP A 135 -8.56 -4.04 4.72
CA ASP A 135 -9.41 -3.19 5.55
C ASP A 135 -8.88 -1.76 5.69
N ALA A 136 -7.61 -1.52 5.34
CA ALA A 136 -7.06 -0.18 5.17
C ALA A 136 -7.05 0.26 3.69
N ILE A 137 -6.70 -0.64 2.77
CA ILE A 137 -6.57 -0.30 1.34
C ILE A 137 -7.92 0.07 0.72
N ILE A 138 -8.97 -0.71 1.00
CA ILE A 138 -10.28 -0.51 0.36
C ILE A 138 -10.88 0.84 0.76
N PRO A 139 -11.00 1.20 2.06
CA PRO A 139 -11.50 2.52 2.44
C PRO A 139 -10.65 3.68 1.90
N ALA A 140 -9.32 3.50 1.81
CA ALA A 140 -8.44 4.51 1.23
C ALA A 140 -8.77 4.76 -0.26
N ILE A 141 -8.98 3.70 -1.04
CA ILE A 141 -9.38 3.82 -2.46
C ILE A 141 -10.78 4.41 -2.59
N ASP A 142 -11.71 4.03 -1.70
CA ASP A 142 -13.07 4.59 -1.68
C ASP A 142 -13.01 6.13 -1.52
N LYS A 143 -12.15 6.64 -0.63
CA LYS A 143 -11.95 8.08 -0.45
C LYS A 143 -11.32 8.78 -1.64
N ILE A 144 -10.36 8.13 -2.30
CA ILE A 144 -9.81 8.68 -3.56
C ILE A 144 -10.91 8.78 -4.61
N GLU A 145 -11.77 7.77 -4.71
CA GLU A 145 -12.88 7.74 -5.67
C GLU A 145 -13.94 8.81 -5.38
N GLU A 146 -14.28 9.03 -4.11
CA GLU A 146 -15.16 10.14 -3.68
C GLU A 146 -14.59 11.49 -4.15
N VAL A 147 -13.34 11.80 -3.81
CA VAL A 147 -12.70 13.06 -4.22
C VAL A 147 -12.59 13.14 -5.74
N SER A 148 -12.27 12.05 -6.42
CA SER A 148 -12.18 12.03 -7.89
C SER A 148 -13.49 12.41 -8.58
N LYS A 149 -14.65 12.10 -7.98
CA LYS A 149 -15.97 12.44 -8.52
C LYS A 149 -16.35 13.89 -8.26
N GLU A 150 -15.92 14.44 -7.11
CA GLU A 150 -16.23 15.81 -6.71
C GLU A 150 -15.27 16.84 -7.30
N ASN A 151 -13.97 16.56 -7.25
CA ASN A 151 -12.91 17.42 -7.73
C ASN A 151 -11.73 16.58 -8.25
N PRO A 152 -11.74 16.20 -9.55
CA PRO A 152 -10.74 15.30 -10.14
C PRO A 152 -9.30 15.83 -10.13
N ASP A 153 -9.12 17.15 -9.97
CA ASP A 153 -7.80 17.80 -9.92
C ASP A 153 -7.24 17.89 -8.48
N ASN A 154 -8.01 17.52 -7.45
CA ASN A 154 -7.59 17.63 -6.04
C ASN A 154 -6.76 16.42 -5.57
N VAL A 155 -5.58 16.23 -6.15
CA VAL A 155 -4.70 15.09 -5.80
C VAL A 155 -4.33 15.08 -4.33
N LEU A 156 -3.89 16.22 -3.80
CA LEU A 156 -3.46 16.29 -2.40
C LEU A 156 -4.62 15.98 -1.45
N GLY A 157 -5.81 16.52 -1.71
CA GLY A 157 -7.00 16.22 -0.92
C GLY A 157 -7.38 14.74 -0.99
N ALA A 158 -7.27 14.11 -2.15
CA ALA A 158 -7.52 12.68 -2.30
C ALA A 158 -6.53 11.82 -1.49
N LEU A 159 -5.23 12.13 -1.56
CA LEU A 159 -4.20 11.44 -0.77
C LEU A 159 -4.39 11.64 0.73
N ARG A 160 -4.81 12.85 1.15
CA ARG A 160 -5.11 13.16 2.55
C ARG A 160 -6.27 12.31 3.06
N SER A 161 -7.39 12.33 2.35
CA SER A 161 -8.57 11.52 2.70
C SER A 161 -8.27 10.02 2.70
N ALA A 162 -7.41 9.55 1.78
CA ALA A 162 -6.96 8.16 1.73
C ALA A 162 -6.15 7.77 2.97
N ALA A 163 -5.18 8.61 3.38
CA ALA A 163 -4.36 8.40 4.56
C ALA A 163 -5.22 8.44 5.84
N GLU A 164 -6.17 9.36 5.95
CA GLU A 164 -7.11 9.42 7.08
C GLU A 164 -7.95 8.13 7.19
N ALA A 165 -8.49 7.64 6.08
CA ALA A 165 -9.26 6.40 6.05
C ALA A 165 -8.42 5.17 6.43
N ALA A 166 -7.18 5.08 5.93
CA ALA A 166 -6.27 4.00 6.29
C ALA A 166 -5.90 4.04 7.78
N ASN A 167 -5.64 5.23 8.35
CA ASN A 167 -5.39 5.39 9.79
C ASN A 167 -6.59 5.02 10.64
N ALA A 168 -7.80 5.43 10.23
CA ALA A 168 -9.03 5.08 10.94
C ALA A 168 -9.26 3.56 10.99
N ALA A 169 -8.79 2.81 9.98
CA ALA A 169 -8.90 1.35 9.94
C ALA A 169 -8.06 0.65 11.04
N ILE A 170 -6.99 1.27 11.55
CA ILE A 170 -6.16 0.69 12.62
C ILE A 170 -7.05 0.36 13.84
N GLU A 171 -7.70 1.38 14.39
CA GLU A 171 -8.59 1.22 15.54
C GLU A 171 -9.94 0.63 15.14
N GLY A 172 -10.44 0.96 13.94
CA GLY A 172 -11.72 0.45 13.44
C GLY A 172 -11.78 -1.07 13.32
N THR A 173 -10.62 -1.73 13.15
CA THR A 173 -10.51 -3.19 13.05
C THR A 173 -10.05 -3.88 14.34
N ARG A 174 -9.70 -3.13 15.40
CA ARG A 174 -9.11 -3.68 16.64
C ARG A 174 -9.94 -4.81 17.24
N ASN A 175 -11.25 -4.63 17.32
CA ASN A 175 -12.16 -5.58 17.97
C ASN A 175 -12.74 -6.64 17.02
N TRP A 176 -12.13 -6.84 15.85
CA TRP A 176 -12.58 -7.85 14.89
C TRP A 176 -11.91 -9.21 15.15
N VAL A 177 -12.62 -10.27 14.77
CA VAL A 177 -12.06 -11.62 14.71
C VAL A 177 -11.35 -11.78 13.36
N ALA A 178 -10.06 -12.16 13.38
CA ALA A 178 -9.32 -12.44 12.14
C ALA A 178 -9.87 -13.69 11.46
N LYS A 179 -10.12 -13.59 10.15
CA LYS A 179 -10.65 -14.70 9.34
C LYS A 179 -9.63 -15.27 8.36
N ARG A 180 -8.48 -14.59 8.21
CA ARG A 180 -7.42 -14.95 7.27
C ARG A 180 -6.04 -14.88 7.91
N GLY A 181 -5.06 -15.45 7.22
CA GLY A 181 -3.68 -15.52 7.69
C GLY A 181 -3.52 -16.37 8.95
N ARG A 182 -2.34 -16.32 9.57
CA ARG A 182 -2.04 -17.06 10.79
C ARG A 182 -2.88 -16.61 11.99
N ALA A 183 -3.23 -15.33 12.03
CA ALA A 183 -4.13 -14.77 13.05
C ALA A 183 -5.49 -15.48 13.12
N SER A 184 -6.00 -16.02 12.01
CA SER A 184 -7.25 -16.77 12.00
C SER A 184 -7.24 -18.02 12.90
N TYR A 185 -6.08 -18.59 13.19
CA TYR A 185 -5.94 -19.74 14.11
C TYR A 185 -6.11 -19.33 15.57
N ALA A 186 -6.00 -18.03 15.88
CA ALA A 186 -6.19 -17.52 17.23
C ALA A 186 -7.68 -17.31 17.58
N GLY A 187 -8.57 -17.22 16.59
CA GLY A 187 -10.02 -17.06 16.78
C GLY A 187 -10.35 -15.76 17.54
N GLU A 188 -11.25 -15.83 18.51
CA GLU A 188 -11.66 -14.67 19.31
C GLU A 188 -10.51 -13.98 20.06
N ARG A 189 -9.37 -14.64 20.23
CA ARG A 189 -8.18 -14.03 20.86
C ARG A 189 -7.61 -12.86 20.07
N THR A 190 -7.95 -12.70 18.79
CA THR A 190 -7.52 -11.51 18.02
C THR A 190 -8.31 -10.25 18.36
N ILE A 191 -9.38 -10.35 19.15
CA ILE A 191 -10.12 -9.18 19.62
C ILE A 191 -9.22 -8.38 20.56
N GLY A 192 -9.06 -7.09 20.26
CA GLY A 192 -8.22 -6.18 21.04
C GLY A 192 -6.83 -5.97 20.45
N THR A 193 -6.40 -6.79 19.48
CA THR A 193 -5.10 -6.67 18.82
C THR A 193 -5.17 -5.87 17.52
N LEU A 194 -4.03 -5.36 17.07
CA LEU A 194 -3.91 -4.69 15.77
C LEU A 194 -3.48 -5.68 14.69
N ASP A 195 -3.99 -5.52 13.47
CA ASP A 195 -3.47 -6.26 12.32
C ASP A 195 -2.21 -5.56 11.78
N PRO A 196 -1.07 -6.25 11.64
CA PRO A 196 0.17 -5.64 11.18
C PRO A 196 0.06 -5.11 9.74
N GLY A 197 -0.76 -5.75 8.89
CA GLY A 197 -1.01 -5.33 7.52
C GLY A 197 -1.79 -4.02 7.42
N VAL A 198 -2.86 -3.87 8.21
CA VAL A 198 -3.63 -2.62 8.35
C VAL A 198 -2.71 -1.48 8.80
N VAL A 199 -1.89 -1.72 9.83
CA VAL A 199 -0.97 -0.71 10.37
C VAL A 199 0.10 -0.33 9.35
N ALA A 200 0.65 -1.30 8.61
CA ALA A 200 1.64 -1.02 7.57
C ALA A 200 1.08 -0.14 6.45
N VAL A 201 -0.11 -0.46 5.94
CA VAL A 201 -0.79 0.34 4.90
C VAL A 201 -1.05 1.77 5.38
N ALA A 202 -1.55 1.93 6.61
CA ALA A 202 -1.81 3.26 7.18
C ALA A 202 -0.54 4.10 7.33
N ARG A 203 0.56 3.50 7.81
CA ARG A 203 1.86 4.19 7.91
C ARG A 203 2.42 4.56 6.54
N MET A 204 2.32 3.66 5.55
CA MET A 204 2.73 3.93 4.18
C MET A 204 1.93 5.07 3.56
N ALA A 205 0.60 5.06 3.68
CA ALA A 205 -0.27 6.13 3.16
C ALA A 205 0.05 7.49 3.79
N SER A 206 0.27 7.52 5.12
CA SER A 206 0.64 8.75 5.84
C SER A 206 2.01 9.28 5.42
N ALA A 207 2.99 8.40 5.23
CA ALA A 207 4.33 8.80 4.78
C ALA A 207 4.31 9.32 3.34
N ILE A 208 3.56 8.66 2.44
CA ILE A 208 3.39 9.13 1.06
C ILE A 208 2.74 10.52 1.05
N LEU A 209 1.67 10.74 1.82
CA LEU A 209 1.04 12.06 1.93
C LEU A 209 2.05 13.13 2.34
N LYS A 210 2.86 12.87 3.37
CA LYS A 210 3.85 13.82 3.88
C LYS A 210 4.89 14.21 2.82
N GLU A 211 5.35 13.25 2.01
CA GLU A 211 6.27 13.50 0.90
C GLU A 211 5.62 14.38 -0.19
N PHE A 212 4.33 14.18 -0.47
CA PHE A 212 3.58 15.02 -1.41
C PHE A 212 3.37 16.45 -0.87
N GLU A 213 3.04 16.59 0.41
CA GLU A 213 2.91 17.91 1.06
C GLU A 213 4.24 18.68 1.00
N SER A 214 5.35 18.00 1.35
CA SER A 214 6.69 18.61 1.32
C SER A 214 7.10 19.04 -0.10
N ALA A 215 6.74 18.25 -1.12
CA ALA A 215 7.04 18.58 -2.51
C ALA A 215 6.22 19.77 -3.03
N GLU A 216 4.96 19.93 -2.61
CA GLU A 216 4.16 21.12 -2.95
C GLU A 216 4.69 22.39 -2.27
N GLU A 217 5.14 22.28 -1.01
CA GLU A 217 5.74 23.41 -0.29
C GLU A 217 7.02 23.90 -1.00
N LEU A 218 7.92 22.98 -1.36
CA LEU A 218 9.15 23.32 -2.10
C LEU A 218 8.86 23.88 -3.50
N GLY A 219 7.86 23.33 -4.19
CA GLY A 219 7.44 23.79 -5.52
C GLY A 219 6.73 25.15 -5.52
N ASN A 220 6.20 25.59 -4.37
CA ASN A 220 5.62 26.92 -4.19
C ASN A 220 6.65 27.97 -3.73
N CYS A 221 7.86 27.55 -3.34
CA CYS A 221 8.97 28.44 -2.97
C CYS A 221 9.94 28.75 -4.14
N ALA A 222 9.80 28.08 -5.28
CA ALA A 222 10.60 28.28 -6.50
C ALA A 222 9.83 29.10 -7.55
#